data_AF-A0A6S7BX60-F1
#
_entry.id   AF-A0A6S7BX60-F1
#
_cell.length_a   1.000
_cell.length_b   1.000
_cell.length_c   1.000
_cell.angle_alpha   90.00
_cell.angle_beta   90.00
_cell.angle_gamma   90.00
#
_symmetry.space_group_name_H-M   'P 1'
#
loop_
_entity.id
_entity.type
_entity.pdbx_description
1 polymer ?
#
loop_
_entity_poly.entity_id
_entity_poly.type
_entity_poly.pdbx_seq_one_letter_code
_entity_poly.pdbx_strand_id
1 'polypeptide(L)'
;MIKRALHLAALGLFATSLSAHAADAIDNSALEKPEFREHKATYGVVYRLPQEVNAVLDAKVNGVLKTDLRALGLNAEADTPNLPHVTVVHIHSADPATPARMLRALPKPPAPLPVTLKTFYPTEAAKGAGHPWWLDLGVVKSGQGFEDMMRYNTVATAALAPLRDGPLPRVTGPVYAKMSEAGRELVKTLGVSGVNVMQDGKEVRAHNPHTTLVYSMAPYDARLQDAMKQESDKFNAALPDGIATTFKDVSIVEIGFAGNVLREIYRVSLEDGTVIDVATGKKIGT
;
A
#
# COMPACT_ATOMS: atom_id res chain seq x y z
N MET A 1 27.16 15.96 -74.32
CA MET A 1 25.73 15.65 -74.14
C MET A 1 25.51 15.20 -72.69
N ILE A 2 24.83 16.04 -71.92
CA ILE A 2 24.62 15.91 -70.48
C ILE A 2 23.39 15.03 -70.25
N LYS A 3 23.52 13.93 -69.49
CA LYS A 3 22.37 13.26 -68.86
C LYS A 3 22.57 13.31 -67.36
N ARG A 4 21.86 14.25 -66.73
CA ARG A 4 21.70 14.38 -65.28
C ARG A 4 20.81 13.24 -64.80
N ALA A 5 21.34 12.36 -63.95
CA ALA A 5 20.54 11.45 -63.16
C ALA A 5 20.11 12.20 -61.89
N LEU A 6 18.81 12.45 -61.72
CA LEU A 6 18.23 12.89 -60.46
C LEU A 6 18.20 11.68 -59.51
N HIS A 7 19.03 11.70 -58.47
CA HIS A 7 18.81 10.86 -57.30
C HIS A 7 17.92 11.63 -56.32
N LEU A 8 16.65 11.25 -56.26
CA LEU A 8 15.74 11.65 -55.20
C LEU A 8 16.14 10.89 -53.93
N ALA A 9 16.78 11.58 -52.99
CA ALA A 9 16.96 11.09 -51.63
C ALA A 9 15.62 11.24 -50.89
N ALA A 10 14.92 10.13 -50.69
CA ALA A 10 13.77 10.10 -49.78
C ALA A 10 14.29 10.08 -48.34
N LEU A 11 14.27 11.23 -47.66
CA LEU A 11 14.37 11.28 -46.20
C LEU A 11 13.14 10.58 -45.61
N GLY A 12 13.34 9.39 -45.03
CA GLY A 12 12.34 8.75 -44.19
C GLY A 12 12.14 9.57 -42.92
N LEU A 13 11.01 10.26 -42.80
CA LEU A 13 10.52 10.70 -41.51
C LEU A 13 10.14 9.44 -40.71
N PHE A 14 11.00 9.04 -39.78
CA PHE A 14 10.60 8.19 -38.67
C PHE A 14 9.69 9.01 -37.76
N ALA A 15 8.39 8.98 -38.05
CA ALA A 15 7.37 9.34 -37.07
C ALA A 15 7.42 8.27 -35.98
N THR A 16 8.09 8.57 -34.87
CA THR A 16 7.94 7.80 -33.64
C THR A 16 6.51 7.99 -33.15
N SER A 17 5.65 7.03 -33.46
CA SER A 17 4.37 6.86 -32.81
C SER A 17 4.63 6.58 -31.33
N LEU A 18 4.67 7.64 -30.52
CA LEU A 18 4.36 7.55 -29.11
C LEU A 18 2.91 7.06 -29.03
N SER A 19 2.73 5.74 -28.98
CA SER A 19 1.46 5.14 -28.61
C SER A 19 1.11 5.63 -27.22
N ALA A 20 0.32 6.70 -27.14
CA ALA A 20 -0.43 7.03 -25.96
C ALA A 20 -1.33 5.82 -25.67
N HIS A 21 -0.92 4.95 -24.75
CA HIS A 21 -1.82 3.94 -24.20
C HIS A 21 -2.96 4.71 -23.55
N ALA A 22 -4.16 4.62 -24.13
CA ALA A 22 -5.36 5.04 -23.45
C ALA A 22 -5.45 4.21 -22.16
N ALA A 23 -5.54 4.87 -21.00
CA ALA A 23 -5.87 4.17 -19.79
C ALA A 23 -7.22 3.49 -20.02
N ASP A 24 -7.30 2.17 -19.80
CA ASP A 24 -8.57 1.47 -19.83
C ASP A 24 -9.55 2.16 -18.87
N ALA A 25 -10.83 2.17 -19.24
CA ALA A 25 -11.86 2.74 -18.38
C ALA A 25 -11.86 2.03 -17.02
N ILE A 26 -11.93 2.80 -15.93
CA ILE A 26 -12.00 2.25 -14.57
C ILE A 26 -13.28 1.41 -14.43
N ASP A 27 -13.11 0.13 -14.10
CA ASP A 27 -14.21 -0.81 -13.91
C ASP A 27 -14.61 -0.89 -12.42
N ASN A 28 -15.74 -0.27 -12.09
CA ASN A 28 -16.36 -0.29 -10.77
C ASN A 28 -17.48 -1.33 -10.63
N SER A 29 -17.73 -2.19 -11.63
CA SER A 29 -18.85 -3.14 -11.63
C SER A 29 -18.86 -4.10 -10.42
N ALA A 30 -17.69 -4.38 -9.83
CA ALA A 30 -17.57 -5.19 -8.63
C ALA A 30 -18.19 -4.56 -7.37
N LEU A 31 -18.46 -3.25 -7.35
CA LEU A 31 -19.09 -2.58 -6.21
C LEU A 31 -20.58 -2.92 -6.05
N GLU A 32 -21.20 -3.44 -7.12
CA GLU A 32 -22.61 -3.87 -7.13
C GLU A 32 -22.77 -5.36 -6.76
N LYS A 33 -21.66 -6.06 -6.52
CA LYS A 33 -21.63 -7.50 -6.25
C LYS A 33 -21.52 -7.78 -4.75
N PRO A 34 -22.15 -8.86 -4.25
CA PRO A 34 -22.03 -9.26 -2.85
C PRO A 34 -20.66 -9.90 -2.55
N GLU A 35 -20.01 -10.53 -3.52
CA GLU A 35 -18.67 -11.09 -3.40
C GLU A 35 -17.55 -10.05 -3.57
N PHE A 36 -16.35 -10.41 -3.12
CA PHE A 36 -15.17 -9.62 -3.45
C PHE A 36 -14.85 -9.68 -4.94
N ARG A 37 -14.36 -8.58 -5.50
CA ARG A 37 -13.68 -8.55 -6.81
C ARG A 37 -12.57 -9.60 -6.81
N GLU A 38 -12.37 -10.24 -7.96
CA GLU A 38 -11.21 -11.09 -8.19
C GLU A 38 -9.89 -10.31 -7.99
N HIS A 39 -8.91 -10.92 -7.33
CA HIS A 39 -7.59 -10.32 -7.14
C HIS A 39 -6.59 -10.78 -8.20
N LYS A 40 -6.43 -9.96 -9.24
CA LYS A 40 -5.40 -10.12 -10.27
C LYS A 40 -4.03 -9.65 -9.81
N ALA A 41 -3.86 -8.34 -9.57
CA ALA A 41 -2.67 -7.79 -8.93
C ALA A 41 -2.98 -6.47 -8.22
N THR A 42 -2.33 -6.25 -7.09
CA THR A 42 -2.39 -4.99 -6.34
C THR A 42 -0.98 -4.47 -6.17
N TYR A 43 -0.80 -3.18 -6.41
CA TYR A 43 0.48 -2.50 -6.25
C TYR A 43 0.33 -1.35 -5.27
N GLY A 44 1.43 -0.98 -4.62
CA GLY A 44 1.39 0.08 -3.61
C GLY A 44 2.71 0.77 -3.42
N VAL A 45 2.64 1.92 -2.75
CA VAL A 45 3.79 2.63 -2.20
C VAL A 45 3.78 2.43 -0.70
N VAL A 46 4.92 2.03 -0.14
CA VAL A 46 5.06 1.72 1.29
C VAL A 46 6.38 2.26 1.84
N TYR A 47 6.42 2.66 3.10
CA TYR A 47 7.67 2.84 3.84
C TYR A 47 8.11 1.49 4.40
N ARG A 48 9.36 1.07 4.19
CA ARG A 48 9.87 -0.18 4.77
C ARG A 48 10.24 0.03 6.22
N LEU A 49 9.88 -0.92 7.08
CA LEU A 49 10.33 -0.90 8.45
C LEU A 49 11.86 -1.08 8.51
N PRO A 50 12.58 -0.17 9.20
CA PRO A 50 14.02 -0.31 9.40
C PRO A 50 14.37 -1.60 10.15
N GLN A 51 15.58 -2.12 9.91
CA GLN A 51 16.01 -3.40 10.48
C GLN A 51 16.00 -3.38 12.00
N GLU A 52 16.34 -2.25 12.62
CA GLU A 52 16.30 -2.05 14.07
C GLU A 52 14.88 -2.17 14.64
N VAL A 53 13.85 -1.75 13.89
CA VAL A 53 12.45 -1.93 14.29
C VAL A 53 12.07 -3.41 14.21
N ASN A 54 12.43 -4.07 13.11
CA ASN A 54 12.15 -5.49 12.93
C ASN A 54 12.82 -6.33 14.03
N ALA A 55 14.06 -6.00 14.41
CA ALA A 55 14.75 -6.67 15.52
C ALA A 55 14.02 -6.53 16.87
N VAL A 56 13.44 -5.36 17.15
CA VAL A 56 12.62 -5.15 18.37
C VAL A 56 11.33 -5.98 18.32
N LEU A 57 10.65 -5.99 17.16
CA LEU A 57 9.44 -6.80 16.97
C LEU A 57 9.73 -8.29 17.08
N ASP A 58 10.83 -8.78 16.51
CA ASP A 58 11.23 -10.19 16.59
C ASP A 58 11.53 -10.60 18.04
N ALA A 59 12.23 -9.75 18.78
CA ALA A 59 12.62 -10.03 20.16
C ALA A 59 11.43 -10.03 21.14
N LYS A 60 10.37 -9.26 20.88
CA LYS A 60 9.30 -8.98 21.86
C LYS A 60 7.90 -9.39 21.43
N VAL A 61 7.65 -9.54 20.13
CA VAL A 61 6.30 -9.66 19.57
C VAL A 61 6.18 -10.89 18.68
N ASN A 62 6.93 -10.98 17.59
CA ASN A 62 6.63 -11.90 16.49
C ASN A 62 6.69 -13.39 16.89
N GLY A 63 7.65 -13.80 17.73
CA GLY A 63 7.75 -15.19 18.19
C GLY A 63 6.57 -15.63 19.05
N VAL A 64 6.13 -14.74 19.96
CA VAL A 64 4.98 -14.98 20.83
C VAL A 64 3.70 -14.97 20.00
N LEU A 65 3.49 -13.93 19.19
CA LEU A 65 2.34 -13.79 18.30
C LEU A 65 2.18 -15.02 17.40
N LYS A 66 3.26 -15.50 16.78
CA LYS A 66 3.23 -16.69 15.93
C LYS A 66 2.78 -17.94 16.68
N THR A 67 3.24 -18.11 17.91
CA THR A 67 2.84 -19.24 18.76
C THR A 67 1.35 -19.17 19.09
N ASP A 68 0.87 -17.99 19.47
CA ASP A 68 -0.52 -17.77 19.88
C ASP A 68 -1.50 -17.89 18.71
N LEU A 69 -1.13 -17.38 17.52
CA LEU A 69 -1.89 -17.60 16.29
C LEU A 69 -2.07 -19.08 15.96
N ARG A 70 -1.00 -19.89 16.07
CA ARG A 70 -1.09 -21.34 15.85
C ARG A 70 -2.01 -22.01 16.87
N ALA A 71 -1.95 -21.61 18.14
CA ALA A 71 -2.85 -22.12 19.18
C ALA A 71 -4.33 -21.77 18.88
N LEU A 72 -4.59 -20.66 18.20
CA LEU A 72 -5.92 -20.23 17.75
C LEU A 72 -6.39 -20.91 16.44
N GLY A 73 -5.56 -21.76 15.83
CA GLY A 73 -5.82 -22.42 14.54
C GLY A 73 -5.46 -21.57 13.31
N LEU A 74 -4.87 -20.39 13.50
CA LEU A 74 -4.54 -19.41 12.45
C LEU A 74 -3.16 -19.68 11.84
N ASN A 75 -2.97 -20.90 11.30
CA ASN A 75 -1.67 -21.32 10.75
C ASN A 75 -1.28 -20.54 9.50
N ALA A 76 -2.23 -20.20 8.63
CA ALA A 76 -1.96 -19.43 7.42
C ALA A 76 -1.48 -18.00 7.77
N GLU A 77 -2.14 -17.37 8.74
CA GLU A 77 -1.78 -16.05 9.27
C GLU A 77 -0.38 -16.07 9.88
N ALA A 78 -0.08 -17.09 10.70
CA ALA A 78 1.22 -17.29 11.35
C ALA A 78 2.39 -17.49 10.36
N ASP A 79 2.09 -17.96 9.15
CA ASP A 79 3.06 -18.25 8.09
C ASP A 79 2.96 -17.30 6.89
N THR A 80 2.11 -16.25 6.98
CA THR A 80 1.91 -15.31 5.88
C THR A 80 3.21 -14.54 5.62
N PRO A 81 3.80 -14.63 4.41
CA PRO A 81 4.97 -13.84 4.06
C PRO A 81 4.59 -12.37 3.96
N ASN A 82 5.45 -11.52 4.51
CA ASN A 82 5.28 -10.07 4.45
C ASN A 82 6.63 -9.37 4.55
N LEU A 83 6.81 -8.30 3.77
CA LEU A 83 7.82 -7.28 4.07
C LEU A 83 7.20 -6.31 5.09
N PRO A 84 7.69 -6.19 6.33
CA PRO A 84 7.14 -5.25 7.30
C PRO A 84 7.22 -3.81 6.79
N HIS A 85 6.08 -3.12 6.76
CA HIS A 85 5.95 -1.83 6.10
C HIS A 85 4.83 -0.96 6.70
N VAL A 86 4.84 0.33 6.39
CA VAL A 86 3.70 1.25 6.56
C VAL A 86 3.20 1.66 5.18
N THR A 87 1.92 1.40 4.88
CA THR A 87 1.33 1.75 3.60
C THR A 87 1.22 3.26 3.41
N VAL A 88 1.61 3.76 2.23
CA VAL A 88 1.20 5.08 1.75
C VAL A 88 -0.12 4.93 1.01
N VAL A 89 -0.16 4.22 -0.12
CA VAL A 89 -1.37 4.02 -0.92
C VAL A 89 -1.28 2.72 -1.71
N HIS A 90 -2.42 2.08 -1.95
CA HIS A 90 -2.55 0.90 -2.80
C HIS A 90 -3.49 1.17 -3.98
N ILE A 91 -3.19 0.58 -5.12
CA ILE A 91 -4.04 0.56 -6.31
C ILE A 91 -4.15 -0.85 -6.87
N HIS A 92 -5.30 -1.17 -7.44
CA HIS A 92 -5.52 -2.44 -8.13
C HIS A 92 -5.35 -2.24 -9.63
N SER A 93 -4.56 -3.10 -10.26
CA SER A 93 -4.35 -3.09 -11.70
C SER A 93 -3.82 -4.45 -12.14
N ALA A 94 -4.51 -5.11 -13.06
CA ALA A 94 -4.05 -6.36 -13.66
C ALA A 94 -2.83 -6.20 -14.57
N ASP A 95 -2.49 -4.97 -14.96
CA ASP A 95 -1.40 -4.71 -15.91
C ASP A 95 -0.03 -4.80 -15.22
N PRO A 96 0.86 -5.72 -15.64
CA PRO A 96 2.19 -5.90 -15.04
C PRO A 96 3.13 -4.72 -15.26
N ALA A 97 2.83 -3.79 -16.18
CA ALA A 97 3.60 -2.56 -16.37
C ALA A 97 3.23 -1.44 -15.37
N THR A 98 2.23 -1.67 -14.51
CA THR A 98 1.76 -0.69 -13.51
C THR A 98 2.88 -0.19 -12.59
N PRO A 99 3.77 -1.03 -12.02
CA PRO A 99 4.86 -0.55 -11.16
C PRO A 99 5.76 0.49 -11.84
N ALA A 100 6.08 0.30 -13.13
CA ALA A 100 6.89 1.24 -13.89
C ALA A 100 6.14 2.56 -14.16
N ARG A 101 4.81 2.52 -14.36
CA ARG A 101 3.98 3.73 -14.43
C ARG A 101 3.89 4.45 -13.09
N MET A 102 3.72 3.71 -12.00
CA MET A 102 3.71 4.27 -10.66
C MET A 102 5.02 4.99 -10.38
N LEU A 103 6.17 4.40 -10.74
CA LEU A 103 7.47 5.04 -10.55
C LEU A 103 7.57 6.38 -11.29
N ARG A 104 7.10 6.44 -12.55
CA ARG A 104 7.09 7.68 -13.35
C ARG A 104 6.13 8.74 -12.81
N ALA A 105 5.02 8.32 -12.21
CA ALA A 105 4.01 9.22 -11.65
C ALA A 105 4.27 9.59 -10.18
N LEU A 106 5.25 8.94 -9.53
CA LEU A 106 5.48 9.07 -8.10
C LEU A 106 5.88 10.52 -7.77
N PRO A 107 5.12 11.24 -6.91
CA PRO A 107 5.56 12.54 -6.46
C PRO A 107 6.84 12.39 -5.63
N LYS A 108 7.66 13.45 -5.62
CA LYS A 108 8.90 13.48 -4.83
C LYS A 108 8.61 13.04 -3.39
N PRO A 109 9.23 11.95 -2.90
CA PRO A 109 9.08 11.52 -1.52
C PRO A 109 9.53 12.59 -0.53
N PRO A 110 9.02 12.58 0.72
CA PRO A 110 9.52 13.47 1.76
C PRO A 110 10.98 13.14 2.11
N ALA A 111 11.62 14.03 2.87
CA ALA A 111 12.90 13.71 3.53
C ALA A 111 12.72 12.53 4.52
N PRO A 112 13.81 11.92 5.02
CA PRO A 112 13.71 10.84 6.00
C PRO A 112 12.78 11.21 7.16
N LEU A 113 11.86 10.30 7.51
CA LEU A 113 10.72 10.61 8.39
C LEU A 113 10.95 10.05 9.80
N PRO A 114 11.32 10.89 10.78
CA PRO A 114 11.36 10.48 12.17
C PRO A 114 9.93 10.31 12.70
N VAL A 115 9.61 9.13 13.19
CA VAL A 115 8.30 8.79 13.77
C VAL A 115 8.45 7.91 15.00
N THR A 116 7.34 7.68 15.69
CA THR A 116 7.26 6.65 16.73
C THR A 116 6.16 5.67 16.36
N LEU A 117 6.49 4.38 16.32
CA LEU A 117 5.52 3.29 16.18
C LEU A 117 5.00 2.92 17.56
N LYS A 118 3.69 3.01 17.78
CA LYS A 118 3.09 2.77 19.09
C LYS A 118 1.62 2.37 18.94
N THR A 119 1.15 1.66 19.97
CA THR A 119 -0.21 1.18 20.11
C THR A 119 -0.50 0.06 19.13
N PHE A 120 -0.49 -1.15 19.66
CA PHE A 120 -1.04 -2.32 19.00
C PHE A 120 -2.56 -2.31 19.11
N TYR A 121 -3.26 -2.66 18.04
CA TYR A 121 -4.73 -2.77 18.03
C TYR A 121 -5.22 -3.66 16.90
N PRO A 122 -6.33 -4.40 17.10
CA PRO A 122 -7.00 -5.06 16.00
C PRO A 122 -7.80 -4.07 15.14
N THR A 123 -7.90 -4.37 13.85
CA THR A 123 -8.70 -3.62 12.88
C THR A 123 -9.49 -4.57 12.01
N GLU A 124 -10.73 -4.20 11.68
CA GLU A 124 -11.53 -4.87 10.66
C GLU A 124 -11.69 -3.94 9.45
N ALA A 125 -11.68 -4.48 8.23
CA ALA A 125 -11.79 -3.70 6.98
C ALA A 125 -13.00 -2.77 6.95
N ALA A 126 -14.12 -3.26 7.46
CA ALA A 126 -15.27 -2.45 7.84
C ALA A 126 -15.96 -3.17 8.99
N LYS A 127 -16.43 -2.42 9.98
CA LYS A 127 -17.04 -2.98 11.19
C LYS A 127 -18.20 -3.92 10.82
N GLY A 128 -18.10 -5.19 11.21
CA GLY A 128 -19.11 -6.22 10.96
C GLY A 128 -19.11 -6.79 9.53
N ALA A 129 -18.03 -6.62 8.77
CA ALA A 129 -17.83 -7.28 7.48
C ALA A 129 -17.37 -8.75 7.61
N GLY A 130 -16.83 -9.12 8.77
CA GLY A 130 -16.29 -10.44 9.09
C GLY A 130 -14.86 -10.65 8.61
N HIS A 131 -14.44 -10.05 7.49
CA HIS A 131 -13.07 -10.14 6.96
C HIS A 131 -12.86 -9.15 5.79
N PRO A 132 -11.61 -8.81 5.43
CA PRO A 132 -10.40 -9.11 6.20
C PRO A 132 -10.33 -8.33 7.52
N TRP A 133 -9.47 -8.82 8.39
CA TRP A 133 -9.11 -8.17 9.65
C TRP A 133 -7.60 -8.32 9.88
N TRP A 134 -7.09 -7.47 10.77
CA TRP A 134 -5.67 -7.29 11.02
C TRP A 134 -5.36 -7.07 12.49
N LEU A 135 -4.11 -7.33 12.88
CA LEU A 135 -3.49 -6.81 14.09
C LEU A 135 -2.40 -5.83 13.67
N ASP A 136 -2.54 -4.59 14.07
CA ASP A 136 -1.72 -3.46 13.60
C ASP A 136 -0.90 -2.86 14.74
N LEU A 137 0.23 -2.24 14.38
CA LEU A 137 1.00 -1.33 15.21
C LEU A 137 0.94 0.07 14.58
N GLY A 138 0.34 1.03 15.28
CA GLY A 138 0.12 2.38 14.76
C GLY A 138 1.36 3.25 14.69
N VAL A 139 1.27 4.35 13.94
CA VAL A 139 2.19 5.49 14.05
C VAL A 139 1.58 6.52 15.00
N VAL A 140 2.38 7.06 15.92
CA VAL A 140 1.97 8.15 16.80
C VAL A 140 1.58 9.37 15.96
N LYS A 141 0.37 9.89 16.20
CA LYS A 141 -0.25 10.97 15.41
C LYS A 141 0.23 12.36 15.84
N SER A 142 1.55 12.57 15.87
CA SER A 142 2.16 13.84 16.26
C SER A 142 3.56 14.04 15.68
N GLY A 143 3.98 15.30 15.57
CA GLY A 143 5.32 15.66 15.11
C GLY A 143 5.43 15.75 13.59
N GLN A 144 6.56 16.32 13.13
CA GLN A 144 6.73 16.66 11.71
C GLN A 144 6.75 15.44 10.80
N GLY A 145 7.37 14.33 11.21
CA GLY A 145 7.41 13.11 10.40
C GLY A 145 6.01 12.50 10.16
N PHE A 146 5.10 12.59 11.13
CA PHE A 146 3.71 12.19 10.94
C PHE A 146 2.99 13.14 9.97
N GLU A 147 3.14 14.46 10.12
CA GLU A 147 2.51 15.43 9.22
C GLU A 147 3.01 15.30 7.78
N ASP A 148 4.31 15.04 7.57
CA ASP A 148 4.89 14.81 6.24
C ASP A 148 4.39 13.49 5.63
N MET A 149 4.21 12.44 6.44
CA MET A 149 3.60 11.19 6.01
C MET A 149 2.15 11.40 5.55
N MET A 150 1.35 12.15 6.31
CA MET A 150 -0.04 12.46 5.97
C MET A 150 -0.12 13.28 4.67
N ARG A 151 0.75 14.29 4.52
CA ARG A 151 0.81 15.13 3.32
C ARG A 151 1.27 14.34 2.10
N TYR A 152 2.23 13.43 2.28
CA TYR A 152 2.70 12.56 1.20
C TYR A 152 1.61 11.59 0.74
N ASN A 153 0.84 11.01 1.67
CA ASN A 153 -0.31 10.19 1.32
C ASN A 153 -1.32 10.94 0.43
N THR A 154 -1.61 12.22 0.72
CA THR A 154 -2.51 13.05 -0.10
C THR A 154 -2.02 13.19 -1.54
N VAL A 155 -0.76 13.58 -1.73
CA VAL A 155 -0.21 13.82 -3.08
C VAL A 155 0.05 12.51 -3.83
N ALA A 156 0.47 11.45 -3.14
CA ALA A 156 0.65 10.13 -3.74
C ALA A 156 -0.68 9.51 -4.16
N THR A 157 -1.73 9.68 -3.36
CA THR A 157 -3.08 9.21 -3.72
C THR A 157 -3.58 9.90 -4.99
N ALA A 158 -3.47 11.23 -5.06
CA ALA A 158 -3.88 11.99 -6.24
C ALA A 158 -3.12 11.57 -7.51
N ALA A 159 -1.82 11.27 -7.39
CA ALA A 159 -0.98 10.87 -8.52
C ALA A 159 -1.21 9.42 -8.97
N LEU A 160 -1.46 8.50 -8.04
CA LEU A 160 -1.43 7.06 -8.32
C LEU A 160 -2.81 6.43 -8.50
N ALA A 161 -3.85 6.94 -7.83
CA ALA A 161 -5.21 6.42 -7.99
C ALA A 161 -5.69 6.36 -9.45
N PRO A 162 -5.35 7.30 -10.36
CA PRO A 162 -5.71 7.21 -11.77
C PRO A 162 -5.11 6.01 -12.53
N LEU A 163 -4.07 5.35 -11.99
CA LEU A 163 -3.41 4.21 -12.62
C LEU A 163 -4.11 2.85 -12.34
N ARG A 164 -5.18 2.87 -11.55
CA ARG A 164 -5.96 1.66 -11.22
C ARG A 164 -6.84 1.23 -12.39
N ASP A 165 -7.19 -0.05 -12.43
CA ASP A 165 -8.24 -0.58 -13.32
C ASP A 165 -9.61 -0.73 -12.62
N GLY A 166 -9.67 -0.50 -11.30
CA GLY A 166 -10.88 -0.64 -10.50
C GLY A 166 -10.61 -0.54 -9.00
N PRO A 167 -11.59 -0.87 -8.15
CA PRO A 167 -11.42 -0.87 -6.71
C PRO A 167 -10.52 -2.01 -6.24
N LEU A 168 -9.80 -1.78 -5.13
CA LEU A 168 -9.06 -2.82 -4.44
C LEU A 168 -10.01 -3.98 -4.10
N PRO A 169 -9.63 -5.23 -4.38
CA PRO A 169 -10.50 -6.38 -4.10
C PRO A 169 -11.02 -6.43 -2.67
N ARG A 170 -10.17 -6.19 -1.68
CA ARG A 170 -10.53 -6.24 -0.26
C ARG A 170 -11.51 -5.16 0.21
N VAL A 171 -11.75 -4.10 -0.56
CA VAL A 171 -12.71 -3.04 -0.21
C VAL A 171 -14.05 -3.17 -0.92
N THR A 172 -14.25 -4.27 -1.66
CA THR A 172 -15.50 -4.60 -2.37
C THR A 172 -16.38 -5.58 -1.55
N GLY A 173 -17.50 -6.05 -2.11
CA GLY A 173 -18.34 -7.09 -1.51
C GLY A 173 -18.81 -6.75 -0.08
N PRO A 174 -18.61 -7.66 0.91
CA PRO A 174 -19.12 -7.47 2.26
C PRO A 174 -18.52 -6.24 2.96
N VAL A 175 -17.28 -5.88 2.63
CA VAL A 175 -16.63 -4.69 3.20
C VAL A 175 -17.31 -3.44 2.67
N TYR A 176 -17.48 -3.32 1.34
CA TYR A 176 -18.16 -2.18 0.72
C TYR A 176 -19.58 -2.00 1.25
N ALA A 177 -20.31 -3.10 1.43
CA ALA A 177 -21.66 -3.09 1.96
C ALA A 177 -21.76 -2.54 3.39
N LYS A 178 -20.70 -2.68 4.20
CA LYS A 178 -20.63 -2.20 5.59
C LYS A 178 -19.93 -0.84 5.75
N MET A 179 -19.31 -0.32 4.70
CA MET A 179 -18.67 0.99 4.74
C MET A 179 -19.68 2.13 4.92
N SER A 180 -19.20 3.22 5.55
CA SER A 180 -19.92 4.49 5.55
C SER A 180 -20.04 5.05 4.12
N GLU A 181 -20.95 6.00 3.93
CA GLU A 181 -21.11 6.69 2.64
C GLU A 181 -19.80 7.32 2.15
N ALA A 182 -19.09 8.03 3.03
CA ALA A 182 -17.78 8.61 2.71
C ALA A 182 -16.75 7.55 2.29
N GLY A 183 -16.71 6.39 2.97
CA GLY A 183 -15.83 5.29 2.60
C GLY A 183 -16.17 4.71 1.22
N ARG A 184 -17.46 4.51 0.96
CA ARG A 184 -17.95 4.03 -0.34
C ARG A 184 -17.65 4.99 -1.48
N GLU A 185 -17.70 6.29 -1.22
CA GLU A 185 -17.38 7.31 -2.22
C GLU A 185 -15.88 7.33 -2.55
N LEU A 186 -15.00 7.22 -1.55
CA LEU A 186 -13.56 7.07 -1.78
C LEU A 186 -13.26 5.82 -2.61
N VAL A 187 -13.90 4.69 -2.31
CA VAL A 187 -13.72 3.46 -3.09
C VAL A 187 -14.19 3.64 -4.54
N LYS A 188 -15.33 4.29 -4.78
CA LYS A 188 -15.81 4.57 -6.15
C LYS A 188 -14.84 5.46 -6.93
N THR A 189 -14.35 6.52 -6.30
CA THR A 189 -13.60 7.60 -6.96
C THR A 189 -12.10 7.33 -7.06
N LEU A 190 -11.54 6.58 -6.11
CA LEU A 190 -10.10 6.33 -5.99
C LEU A 190 -9.74 4.85 -5.97
N GLY A 191 -10.73 3.96 -5.89
CA GLY A 191 -10.54 2.51 -5.80
C GLY A 191 -10.09 2.03 -4.40
N VAL A 192 -9.94 2.91 -3.43
CA VAL A 192 -9.44 2.59 -2.09
C VAL A 192 -10.12 3.49 -1.06
N SER A 193 -10.18 3.06 0.20
CA SER A 193 -10.62 3.88 1.34
C SER A 193 -9.46 4.12 2.31
N GLY A 194 -9.63 5.01 3.29
CA GLY A 194 -8.59 5.28 4.29
C GLY A 194 -7.36 5.98 3.71
N VAL A 195 -7.58 6.86 2.74
CA VAL A 195 -6.57 7.74 2.15
C VAL A 195 -6.98 9.20 2.35
N ASN A 196 -6.01 10.08 2.42
CA ASN A 196 -6.23 11.53 2.45
C ASN A 196 -6.50 12.02 1.03
N VAL A 197 -7.36 13.03 0.92
CA VAL A 197 -7.77 13.61 -0.36
C VAL A 197 -7.85 15.12 -0.26
N MET A 198 -7.71 15.79 -1.40
CA MET A 198 -8.09 17.19 -1.54
C MET A 198 -9.55 17.24 -2.00
N GLN A 199 -10.43 17.79 -1.17
CA GLN A 199 -11.83 18.01 -1.47
C GLN A 199 -12.15 19.49 -1.28
N ASP A 200 -12.65 20.15 -2.32
CA ASP A 200 -12.99 21.58 -2.31
C ASP A 200 -11.86 22.49 -1.82
N GLY A 201 -10.62 22.16 -2.21
CA GLY A 201 -9.42 22.90 -1.81
C GLY A 201 -8.96 22.65 -0.37
N LYS A 202 -9.59 21.72 0.37
CA LYS A 202 -9.21 21.33 1.74
C LYS A 202 -8.76 19.87 1.79
N GLU A 203 -7.77 19.61 2.64
CA GLU A 203 -7.33 18.25 2.90
C GLU A 203 -8.32 17.56 3.85
N VAL A 204 -8.93 16.47 3.39
CA VAL A 204 -9.75 15.56 4.20
C VAL A 204 -8.88 14.37 4.56
N ARG A 205 -8.65 14.17 5.86
CA ARG A 205 -7.71 13.17 6.36
C ARG A 205 -8.43 11.92 6.87
N ALA A 206 -8.34 10.83 6.11
CA ALA A 206 -8.82 9.51 6.51
C ALA A 206 -7.70 8.47 6.64
N HIS A 207 -6.47 8.83 6.27
CA HIS A 207 -5.32 7.94 6.37
C HIS A 207 -4.97 7.66 7.83
N ASN A 208 -4.77 6.39 8.14
CA ASN A 208 -4.37 5.92 9.46
C ASN A 208 -3.09 5.10 9.29
N PRO A 209 -1.90 5.71 9.38
CA PRO A 209 -0.65 4.98 9.14
C PRO A 209 -0.36 3.98 10.25
N HIS A 210 -0.04 2.75 9.84
CA HIS A 210 0.26 1.62 10.70
C HIS A 210 1.12 0.60 9.95
N THR A 211 1.75 -0.29 10.70
CA THR A 211 2.33 -1.52 10.17
C THR A 211 1.54 -2.72 10.64
N THR A 212 1.17 -3.59 9.72
CA THR A 212 0.33 -4.75 10.03
C THR A 212 1.17 -6.00 10.30
N LEU A 213 0.84 -6.67 11.40
CA LEU A 213 1.51 -7.87 11.91
C LEU A 213 0.77 -9.16 11.51
N VAL A 214 -0.56 -9.08 11.41
CA VAL A 214 -1.42 -10.22 11.06
C VAL A 214 -2.35 -9.80 9.93
N TYR A 215 -2.45 -10.64 8.90
CA TYR A 215 -3.38 -10.46 7.79
C TYR A 215 -4.27 -11.68 7.71
N SER A 216 -5.57 -11.54 7.94
CA SER A 216 -6.47 -12.69 7.98
C SER A 216 -7.71 -12.51 7.12
N MET A 217 -8.07 -13.61 6.47
CA MET A 217 -9.36 -13.81 5.79
C MET A 217 -10.30 -14.72 6.60
N ALA A 218 -9.86 -15.24 7.75
CA ALA A 218 -10.70 -16.04 8.61
C ALA A 218 -11.88 -15.20 9.14
N PRO A 219 -13.07 -15.78 9.36
CA PRO A 219 -14.20 -15.05 9.95
C PRO A 219 -13.83 -14.44 11.30
N TYR A 220 -14.02 -13.13 11.45
CA TYR A 220 -13.66 -12.39 12.66
C TYR A 220 -14.73 -12.51 13.75
N ASP A 221 -14.89 -13.74 14.27
CA ASP A 221 -15.82 -14.06 15.35
C ASP A 221 -15.43 -13.42 16.69
N ALA A 222 -16.31 -13.52 17.69
CA ALA A 222 -16.09 -12.94 19.01
C ALA A 222 -14.82 -13.50 19.70
N ARG A 223 -14.51 -14.77 19.50
CA ARG A 223 -13.31 -15.41 20.06
C ARG A 223 -12.05 -14.77 19.48
N LEU A 224 -11.99 -14.54 18.17
CA LEU A 224 -10.85 -13.89 17.52
C LEU A 224 -10.77 -12.39 17.85
N GLN A 225 -11.91 -11.72 18.02
CA GLN A 225 -11.95 -10.33 18.52
C GLN A 225 -11.31 -10.22 19.91
N ASP A 226 -11.74 -11.07 20.84
CA ASP A 226 -11.21 -11.11 22.21
C ASP A 226 -9.72 -11.49 22.22
N ALA A 227 -9.33 -12.50 21.44
CA ALA A 227 -7.94 -12.93 21.34
C ALA A 227 -7.03 -11.81 20.81
N MET A 228 -7.40 -11.15 19.71
CA MET A 228 -6.57 -10.07 19.16
C MET A 228 -6.54 -8.83 20.06
N LYS A 229 -7.61 -8.59 20.84
CA LYS A 229 -7.58 -7.57 21.89
C LYS A 229 -6.56 -7.92 22.99
N GLN A 230 -6.56 -9.16 23.46
CA GLN A 230 -5.58 -9.63 24.45
C GLN A 230 -4.14 -9.56 23.91
N GLU A 231 -3.92 -9.96 22.65
CA GLU A 231 -2.63 -9.81 21.97
C GLU A 231 -2.19 -8.33 21.94
N SER A 232 -3.10 -7.43 21.56
CA SER A 232 -2.81 -6.00 21.52
C SER A 232 -2.44 -5.45 22.91
N ASP A 233 -3.17 -5.83 23.97
CA ASP A 233 -2.89 -5.39 25.34
C ASP A 233 -1.54 -5.91 25.84
N LYS A 234 -1.23 -7.18 25.56
CA LYS A 234 0.04 -7.82 25.87
C LYS A 234 1.22 -7.08 25.24
N PHE A 235 1.14 -6.77 23.95
CA PHE A 235 2.23 -6.09 23.25
C PHE A 235 2.34 -4.61 23.62
N ASN A 236 1.22 -3.94 23.91
CA ASN A 236 1.22 -2.59 24.48
C ASN A 236 1.93 -2.55 25.84
N ALA A 237 1.75 -3.57 26.68
CA ALA A 237 2.47 -3.69 27.95
C ALA A 237 3.97 -4.00 27.77
N ALA A 238 4.34 -4.77 26.74
CA ALA A 238 5.74 -5.12 26.44
C ALA A 238 6.55 -3.96 25.80
N LEU A 239 5.86 -3.02 25.15
CA LEU A 239 6.41 -1.85 24.46
C LEU A 239 5.64 -0.57 24.84
N PRO A 240 5.63 -0.18 26.13
CA PRO A 240 4.77 0.92 26.61
C PRO A 240 5.15 2.28 26.02
N ASP A 241 6.41 2.46 25.60
CA ASP A 241 6.90 3.69 24.99
C ASP A 241 6.84 3.66 23.45
N GLY A 242 6.57 2.49 22.86
CA GLY A 242 6.67 2.27 21.42
C GLY A 242 8.10 2.11 20.93
N ILE A 243 8.31 2.33 19.63
CA ILE A 243 9.59 2.20 18.93
C ILE A 243 9.84 3.49 18.15
N ALA A 244 10.79 4.30 18.59
CA ALA A 244 11.25 5.45 17.83
C ALA A 244 12.07 4.96 16.61
N THR A 245 11.82 5.55 15.45
CA THR A 245 12.49 5.14 14.20
C THR A 245 12.49 6.25 13.16
N THR A 246 13.27 6.07 12.10
CA THR A 246 13.30 6.96 10.95
C THR A 246 13.14 6.15 9.67
N PHE A 247 12.07 6.39 8.92
CA PHE A 247 11.94 5.83 7.57
C PHE A 247 12.93 6.51 6.63
N LYS A 248 13.64 5.71 5.82
CA LYS A 248 14.69 6.19 4.90
C LYS A 248 14.42 5.88 3.43
N ASP A 249 13.41 5.06 3.16
CA ASP A 249 12.99 4.74 1.81
C ASP A 249 11.46 4.63 1.70
N VAL A 250 10.96 4.81 0.48
CA VAL A 250 9.68 4.28 0.04
C VAL A 250 9.91 3.25 -1.06
N SER A 251 9.08 2.23 -1.09
CA SER A 251 9.15 1.19 -2.11
C SER A 251 7.84 1.06 -2.86
N ILE A 252 7.95 0.77 -4.16
CA ILE A 252 6.85 0.26 -4.96
C ILE A 252 6.86 -1.26 -4.83
N VAL A 253 5.73 -1.83 -4.43
CA VAL A 253 5.57 -3.22 -4.02
C VAL A 253 4.38 -3.88 -4.72
N GLU A 254 4.41 -5.20 -4.81
CA GLU A 254 3.23 -6.02 -5.09
C GLU A 254 2.65 -6.56 -3.80
N ILE A 255 1.32 -6.55 -3.69
CA ILE A 255 0.57 -6.76 -2.46
C ILE A 255 -0.46 -7.87 -2.65
N GLY A 256 -0.58 -8.74 -1.65
CA GLY A 256 -1.59 -9.79 -1.57
C GLY A 256 -2.97 -9.24 -1.22
N PHE A 257 -3.99 -10.08 -1.35
CA PHE A 257 -5.39 -9.68 -1.15
C PHE A 257 -5.62 -8.93 0.17
N ALA A 258 -5.14 -9.49 1.29
CA ALA A 258 -5.34 -8.91 2.61
C ALA A 258 -4.41 -7.73 2.90
N GLY A 259 -3.38 -7.48 2.08
CA GLY A 259 -2.48 -6.33 2.23
C GLY A 259 -1.03 -6.63 2.55
N ASN A 260 -0.67 -7.90 2.75
CA ASN A 260 0.72 -8.28 2.95
C ASN A 260 1.53 -8.04 1.67
N VAL A 261 2.77 -7.58 1.81
CA VAL A 261 3.66 -7.36 0.66
C VAL A 261 4.24 -8.70 0.21
N LEU A 262 4.04 -9.04 -1.06
CA LEU A 262 4.54 -10.26 -1.70
C LEU A 262 5.96 -10.09 -2.21
N ARG A 263 6.26 -8.92 -2.79
CA ARG A 263 7.61 -8.58 -3.27
C ARG A 263 7.80 -7.08 -3.39
N GLU A 264 9.06 -6.68 -3.23
CA GLU A 264 9.54 -5.34 -3.50
C GLU A 264 10.01 -5.24 -4.96
N ILE A 265 9.67 -4.14 -5.64
CA ILE A 265 9.96 -3.94 -7.07
C ILE A 265 10.97 -2.81 -7.24
N TYR A 266 10.63 -1.61 -6.75
CA TYR A 266 11.50 -0.44 -6.77
C TYR A 266 11.67 0.10 -5.36
N ARG A 267 12.87 0.58 -5.03
CA ARG A 267 13.16 1.30 -3.80
C ARG A 267 13.65 2.70 -4.11
N VAL A 268 13.05 3.70 -3.48
CA VAL A 268 13.40 5.11 -3.63
C VAL A 268 13.91 5.63 -2.28
N SER A 269 15.14 6.11 -2.28
CA SER A 269 15.76 6.75 -1.11
C SER A 269 15.09 8.08 -0.79
N LEU A 270 14.75 8.30 0.48
CA LEU A 270 14.23 9.59 0.97
C LEU A 270 15.34 10.64 1.14
N GLU A 271 16.61 10.23 1.17
CA GLU A 271 17.76 11.12 1.36
C GLU A 271 18.10 11.90 0.07
N ASP A 272 18.11 11.20 -1.06
CA ASP A 272 18.62 11.73 -2.34
C ASP A 272 17.72 11.43 -3.55
N GLY A 273 16.63 10.67 -3.37
CA GLY A 273 15.74 10.27 -4.46
C GLY A 273 16.30 9.18 -5.36
N THR A 274 17.46 8.58 -5.02
CA THR A 274 18.03 7.48 -5.82
C THR A 274 17.04 6.33 -5.88
N VAL A 275 16.80 5.82 -7.09
CA VAL A 275 15.92 4.67 -7.33
C VAL A 275 16.74 3.42 -7.64
N ILE A 276 16.39 2.31 -6.99
CA ILE A 276 16.98 0.99 -7.21
C ILE A 276 15.88 0.05 -7.72
N ASP A 277 16.16 -0.65 -8.82
CA ASP A 277 15.43 -1.86 -9.20
C ASP A 277 15.89 -3.00 -8.30
N VAL A 278 14.98 -3.53 -7.47
CA VAL A 278 15.34 -4.46 -6.39
C VAL A 278 15.77 -5.82 -6.93
N ALA A 279 15.19 -6.27 -8.04
CA ALA A 279 15.53 -7.55 -8.65
C ALA A 279 16.95 -7.55 -9.22
N THR A 280 17.37 -6.43 -9.82
CA THR A 280 18.68 -6.32 -10.48
C THR A 280 19.76 -5.66 -9.62
N GLY A 281 19.39 -4.97 -8.54
CA GLY A 281 20.27 -4.15 -7.72
C GLY A 281 20.79 -2.90 -8.43
N LYS A 282 20.30 -2.59 -9.64
CA LYS A 282 20.79 -1.47 -10.45
C LYS A 282 20.07 -0.18 -10.08
N LYS A 283 20.83 0.91 -10.06
CA LYS A 283 20.25 2.26 -10.06
C LYS A 283 19.54 2.50 -11.38
N ILE A 284 18.34 3.04 -11.32
CA ILE A 284 17.57 3.45 -12.51
C ILE A 284 17.44 4.97 -12.51
N GLY A 285 17.64 5.57 -13.68
CA GLY A 285 17.44 7.01 -13.86
C GLY A 285 15.96 7.35 -13.71
N THR A 286 15.68 8.38 -12.92
CA THR A 286 14.34 8.99 -12.79
C THR A 286 13.98 9.78 -14.04
#